data_AF-A4X261-F1
#
_entry.id   AF-A4X261-F1
#
_cell.length_a   1.000
_cell.length_b   1.000
_cell.length_c   1.000
_cell.angle_alpha   90.00
_cell.angle_beta   90.00
_cell.angle_gamma   90.00
#
_symmetry.space_group_name_H-M   'P 1'
#
loop_
_entity.id
_entity.type
_entity.pdbx_description
1 polymer ?
#
loop_
_entity_poly.entity_id
_entity_poly.type
_entity_poly.pdbx_seq_one_letter_code
_entity_poly.pdbx_strand_id
1 'polypeptide(L)'
;MISRDEALARARRWAAAGRPGPPPEVDFYEFDLGFVASRREPLRFAPDGTPKPPSATGQPTVVIDRGTGRLSSWPPLSNQEIAEWYGKYHAAEGRFPPDVREVLDQAGWFPGRDMTAAVDLWLARFADELAGLECFPAVRAALIEFGGLILPQLGRSGEPGAGFASGIQPTRTGGVLADCSEIFAEEFNNPVFPLGNNADGPSELVMDAQGRVFQLHWADDFFIGPDIDTAIIALIRGGRMPAASDLTWRTDN
;
A
#
# COMPACT_ATOMS: atom_id res chain seq x y z
N MET A 1 -27.05 3.76 5.60
CA MET A 1 -26.60 2.89 6.71
C MET A 1 -27.46 1.64 6.75
N ILE A 2 -26.86 0.47 6.89
CA ILE A 2 -27.57 -0.80 7.04
C ILE A 2 -27.82 -1.13 8.51
N SER A 3 -28.92 -1.81 8.79
CA SER A 3 -29.24 -2.33 10.12
C SER A 3 -28.41 -3.56 10.49
N ARG A 4 -28.35 -3.86 11.79
CA ARG A 4 -27.70 -5.08 12.32
C ARG A 4 -28.29 -6.36 11.72
N ASP A 5 -29.61 -6.42 11.55
CA ASP A 5 -30.29 -7.60 10.98
C ASP A 5 -29.96 -7.78 9.49
N GLU A 6 -29.91 -6.69 8.74
CA GLU A 6 -29.49 -6.71 7.34
C GLU A 6 -28.01 -7.11 7.18
N ALA A 7 -27.15 -6.66 8.10
CA ALA A 7 -25.74 -7.06 8.15
C ALA A 7 -25.59 -8.55 8.50
N LEU A 8 -26.31 -9.05 9.49
CA LEU A 8 -26.32 -10.47 9.85
C LEU A 8 -26.83 -11.35 8.69
N ALA A 9 -27.85 -10.89 7.96
CA ALA A 9 -28.35 -11.58 6.78
C ALA A 9 -27.28 -11.65 5.67
N ARG A 10 -26.50 -10.58 5.45
CA ARG A 10 -25.35 -10.58 4.53
C ARG A 10 -24.26 -11.55 4.99
N ALA A 11 -23.91 -11.53 6.28
CA ALA A 11 -22.92 -12.41 6.87
C ALA A 11 -23.29 -13.89 6.69
N ARG A 12 -24.55 -14.26 6.95
CA ARG A 12 -25.05 -15.62 6.73
C ARG A 12 -25.00 -16.05 5.26
N ARG A 13 -25.36 -15.15 4.33
CA ARG A 13 -25.25 -15.42 2.88
C ARG A 13 -23.80 -15.66 2.46
N TRP A 14 -22.87 -14.82 2.92
CA TRP A 14 -21.44 -15.01 2.68
C TRP A 14 -20.92 -16.33 3.29
N ALA A 15 -21.36 -16.66 4.50
CA ALA A 15 -20.91 -17.87 5.19
C ALA A 15 -21.38 -19.14 4.46
N ALA A 16 -22.61 -19.14 3.94
CA ALA A 16 -23.19 -20.26 3.17
C ALA A 16 -22.71 -20.35 1.71
N ALA A 17 -22.16 -19.27 1.15
CA ALA A 17 -21.76 -19.22 -0.25
C ALA A 17 -20.77 -20.34 -0.61
N GLY A 18 -21.11 -21.12 -1.64
CA GLY A 18 -20.27 -22.19 -2.19
C GLY A 18 -20.16 -23.46 -1.34
N ARG A 19 -21.00 -23.65 -0.31
CA ARG A 19 -21.00 -24.86 0.53
C ARG A 19 -22.34 -25.60 0.52
N PRO A 20 -22.36 -26.92 0.27
CA PRO A 20 -23.54 -27.75 0.47
C PRO A 20 -23.77 -28.00 1.96
N GLY A 21 -25.04 -28.03 2.39
CA GLY A 21 -25.43 -28.36 3.77
C GLY A 21 -26.19 -27.24 4.49
N PRO A 22 -26.49 -27.41 5.78
CA PRO A 22 -27.15 -26.39 6.58
C PRO A 22 -26.29 -25.12 6.69
N PRO A 23 -26.90 -23.93 6.84
CA PRO A 23 -26.17 -22.68 6.95
C PRO A 23 -25.18 -22.74 8.12
N PRO A 24 -23.89 -22.41 7.91
CA PRO A 24 -22.92 -22.39 9.00
C PRO A 24 -23.30 -21.33 10.03
N GLU A 25 -22.96 -21.60 11.29
CA GLU A 25 -22.99 -20.57 12.33
C GLU A 25 -21.96 -19.49 12.02
N VAL A 26 -22.29 -18.26 12.38
CA VAL A 26 -21.48 -17.08 12.12
C VAL A 26 -21.21 -16.40 13.45
N ASP A 27 -19.93 -16.24 13.78
CA ASP A 27 -19.50 -15.31 14.81
C ASP A 27 -19.68 -13.90 14.26
N PHE A 28 -20.34 -13.03 15.03
CA PHE A 28 -20.77 -11.72 14.56
C PHE A 28 -20.53 -10.67 15.64
N TYR A 29 -19.71 -9.68 15.30
CA TYR A 29 -19.31 -8.61 16.20
C TYR A 29 -19.61 -7.25 15.56
N GLU A 30 -20.13 -6.31 16.34
CA GLU A 30 -20.52 -4.99 15.89
C GLU A 30 -19.56 -3.94 16.45
N PHE A 31 -19.20 -2.96 15.62
CA PHE A 31 -18.40 -1.80 15.99
C PHE A 31 -18.90 -0.56 15.24
N ASP A 32 -18.32 0.61 15.54
CA ASP A 32 -18.83 1.91 15.10
C ASP A 32 -19.01 2.02 13.58
N LEU A 33 -18.05 1.50 12.81
CA LEU A 33 -18.04 1.60 11.35
C LEU A 33 -18.65 0.38 10.64
N GLY A 34 -19.03 -0.68 11.36
CA GLY A 34 -19.47 -1.89 10.68
C GLY A 34 -19.66 -3.12 11.56
N PHE A 35 -19.52 -4.27 10.91
CA PHE A 35 -19.69 -5.58 11.52
C PHE A 35 -18.60 -6.52 11.06
N VAL A 36 -17.95 -7.21 12.00
CA VAL A 36 -17.02 -8.29 11.73
C VAL A 36 -17.78 -9.61 11.77
N ALA A 37 -17.58 -10.45 10.77
CA ALA A 37 -18.15 -11.78 10.72
C ALA A 37 -17.13 -12.83 10.34
N SER A 38 -17.15 -13.96 11.03
CA SER A 38 -16.35 -15.14 10.68
C SER A 38 -17.19 -16.40 10.77
N ARG A 39 -16.76 -17.45 10.09
CA ARG A 39 -17.45 -18.75 10.14
C ARG A 39 -17.08 -19.45 11.43
N ARG A 40 -18.08 -19.84 12.21
CA ARG A 40 -17.87 -20.68 13.38
C ARG A 40 -17.80 -22.13 12.93
N GLU A 41 -16.64 -22.76 13.08
CA GLU A 41 -16.56 -24.22 12.92
C GLU A 41 -17.19 -24.92 14.13
N PRO A 42 -18.02 -25.96 13.93
CA PRO A 42 -18.47 -26.80 15.02
C PRO A 42 -17.28 -27.41 15.75
N LEU A 43 -17.27 -27.33 17.08
CA LEU A 43 -16.32 -28.06 17.91
C LEU A 43 -16.45 -29.56 17.60
N ARG A 44 -15.35 -30.15 17.14
CA ARG A 44 -15.27 -31.59 16.88
C ARG A 44 -14.66 -32.25 18.09
N PHE A 45 -15.14 -33.43 18.45
CA PHE A 45 -14.62 -34.22 19.56
C PHE A 45 -14.07 -35.56 19.04
N ALA A 46 -13.04 -36.08 19.69
CA ALA A 46 -12.57 -37.46 19.52
C ALA A 46 -13.47 -38.42 20.31
N PRO A 47 -13.39 -39.75 20.03
CA PRO A 47 -14.23 -40.74 20.71
C PRO A 47 -14.08 -40.76 22.24
N ASP A 48 -12.95 -40.28 22.75
CA ASP A 48 -12.65 -40.14 24.18
C ASP A 48 -13.18 -38.83 24.79
N GLY A 49 -13.88 -37.99 24.02
CA GLY A 49 -14.44 -36.72 24.45
C GLY A 49 -13.46 -35.54 24.38
N THR A 50 -12.23 -35.71 23.89
CA THR A 50 -11.28 -34.60 23.75
C THR A 50 -11.64 -33.71 22.54
N PRO A 51 -11.62 -32.37 22.67
CA PRO A 51 -11.80 -31.49 21.51
C PRO A 51 -10.68 -31.71 20.48
N LYS A 52 -11.06 -31.92 19.22
CA LYS A 52 -10.12 -31.95 18.10
C LYS A 52 -9.73 -30.52 17.73
N PRO A 53 -8.47 -30.29 17.32
CA PRO A 53 -8.09 -29.02 16.75
C PRO A 53 -8.92 -28.69 15.49
N PRO A 54 -9.05 -27.41 15.13
CA PRO A 54 -9.72 -27.00 13.90
C PRO A 54 -9.13 -27.71 12.68
N SER A 55 -9.94 -28.01 11.67
CA SER A 55 -9.42 -28.67 10.46
C SER A 55 -8.60 -27.72 9.57
N ALA A 56 -8.68 -26.41 9.82
CA ALA A 56 -7.94 -25.38 9.12
C ALA A 56 -7.66 -24.20 10.06
N THR A 57 -6.49 -23.58 9.88
CA THR A 57 -6.12 -22.29 10.48
C THR A 57 -6.43 -21.15 9.50
N GLY A 58 -6.67 -19.94 10.02
CA GLY A 58 -6.88 -18.74 9.20
C GLY A 58 -8.24 -18.64 8.52
N GLN A 59 -9.33 -18.94 9.25
CA GLN A 59 -10.70 -18.76 8.74
C GLN A 59 -10.86 -17.34 8.17
N PRO A 60 -11.37 -17.19 6.93
CA PRO A 60 -11.56 -15.87 6.35
C PRO A 60 -12.52 -15.08 7.24
N THR A 61 -12.09 -13.88 7.62
CA THR A 61 -12.93 -12.92 8.34
C THR A 61 -13.37 -11.85 7.36
N VAL A 62 -14.59 -11.36 7.53
CA VAL A 62 -15.14 -10.31 6.67
C VAL A 62 -15.62 -9.13 7.50
N VAL A 63 -15.44 -7.94 6.95
CA VAL A 63 -16.05 -6.72 7.47
C VAL A 63 -17.17 -6.29 6.54
N ILE A 64 -18.33 -6.01 7.12
CA ILE A 64 -19.49 -5.43 6.45
C ILE A 64 -19.58 -3.97 6.88
N ASP A 65 -19.36 -3.07 5.92
CA ASP A 65 -19.40 -1.64 6.15
C ASP A 65 -20.81 -1.17 6.53
N ARG A 66 -20.94 -0.34 7.57
CA ARG A 66 -22.24 0.14 8.04
C ARG A 66 -22.87 1.14 7.07
N GLY A 67 -22.08 1.98 6.42
CA GLY A 67 -22.57 3.03 5.52
C GLY A 67 -23.16 2.47 4.23
N THR A 68 -22.39 1.62 3.58
CA THR A 68 -22.57 1.09 2.23
C THR A 68 -23.08 -0.34 2.18
N GLY A 69 -22.86 -1.12 3.24
CA GLY A 69 -23.14 -2.56 3.25
C GLY A 69 -22.17 -3.40 2.43
N ARG A 70 -21.04 -2.82 1.97
CA ARG A 70 -19.98 -3.52 1.24
C ARG A 70 -19.32 -4.55 2.14
N LEU A 71 -19.03 -5.73 1.58
CA LEU A 71 -18.31 -6.80 2.26
C LEU A 71 -16.85 -6.82 1.77
N SER A 72 -15.92 -6.87 2.70
CA SER A 72 -14.48 -6.91 2.44
C SER A 72 -13.84 -8.04 3.23
N SER A 73 -12.83 -8.71 2.66
CA SER A 73 -12.10 -9.81 3.30
C SER A 73 -10.91 -9.27 4.07
N TRP A 74 -10.71 -9.77 5.28
CA TRP A 74 -9.67 -9.32 6.20
C TRP A 74 -8.84 -10.50 6.72
N PRO A 75 -7.59 -10.26 7.14
CA PRO A 75 -6.77 -11.27 7.79
C PRO A 75 -7.49 -11.83 9.04
N PRO A 76 -7.16 -13.07 9.45
CA PRO A 76 -7.79 -13.74 10.59
C PRO A 76 -7.26 -13.18 11.93
N LEU A 77 -7.52 -11.90 12.19
CA LEU A 77 -7.19 -11.19 13.42
C LEU A 77 -8.37 -11.22 14.39
N SER A 78 -8.16 -10.76 15.63
CA SER A 78 -9.25 -10.57 16.57
C SER A 78 -10.23 -9.49 16.09
N ASN A 79 -11.47 -9.54 16.58
CA ASN A 79 -12.50 -8.56 16.22
C ASN A 79 -12.08 -7.11 16.54
N GLN A 80 -11.31 -6.90 17.62
CA GLN A 80 -10.83 -5.59 18.02
C GLN A 80 -9.76 -5.08 17.06
N GLU A 81 -8.76 -5.90 16.74
CA GLU A 81 -7.72 -5.56 15.76
C GLU A 81 -8.33 -5.26 14.39
N ILE A 82 -9.32 -6.04 13.96
CA ILE A 82 -10.05 -5.78 12.70
C ILE A 82 -10.79 -4.45 12.76
N ALA A 83 -11.47 -4.12 13.86
CA ALA A 83 -12.17 -2.84 13.99
C ALA A 83 -11.20 -1.65 13.94
N GLU A 84 -10.04 -1.75 14.59
CA GLU A 84 -8.99 -0.74 14.55
C GLU A 84 -8.39 -0.57 13.15
N TRP A 85 -8.01 -1.69 12.52
CA TRP A 85 -7.47 -1.70 11.16
C TRP A 85 -8.48 -1.16 10.15
N TYR A 86 -9.75 -1.55 10.28
CA TYR A 86 -10.84 -1.05 9.45
C TYR A 86 -11.06 0.45 9.65
N GLY A 87 -10.95 0.94 10.88
CA GLY A 87 -10.99 2.36 11.18
C GLY A 87 -9.92 3.15 10.43
N LYS A 88 -8.68 2.67 10.42
CA LYS A 88 -7.59 3.28 9.65
C LYS A 88 -7.85 3.19 8.13
N TYR A 89 -8.32 2.03 7.66
CA TYR A 89 -8.66 1.81 6.25
C TYR A 89 -9.74 2.78 5.76
N HIS A 90 -10.82 2.92 6.53
CA HIS A 90 -11.94 3.80 6.24
C HIS A 90 -11.54 5.28 6.37
N ALA A 91 -10.68 5.64 7.33
CA ALA A 91 -10.19 7.02 7.47
C ALA A 91 -9.35 7.49 6.27
N ALA A 92 -8.66 6.58 5.59
CA ALA A 92 -7.92 6.89 4.36
C ALA A 92 -8.78 6.75 3.09
N GLU A 93 -10.08 6.50 3.21
CA GLU A 93 -10.98 6.48 2.07
C GLU A 93 -11.00 7.88 1.42
N GLY A 94 -10.74 7.94 0.11
CA GLY A 94 -10.62 9.19 -0.63
C GLY A 94 -9.21 9.81 -0.65
N ARG A 95 -8.21 9.28 0.09
CA ARG A 95 -6.81 9.72 -0.05
C ARG A 95 -6.28 9.44 -1.46
N PHE A 96 -6.62 8.27 -2.00
CA PHE A 96 -6.28 7.86 -3.35
C PHE A 96 -7.54 7.65 -4.20
N PRO A 97 -7.50 7.97 -5.51
CA PRO A 97 -8.54 7.58 -6.45
C PRO A 97 -8.79 6.06 -6.46
N PRO A 98 -10.00 5.57 -6.76
CA PRO A 98 -10.35 4.15 -6.62
C PRO A 98 -9.46 3.18 -7.41
N ASP A 99 -9.07 3.55 -8.64
CA ASP A 99 -8.18 2.77 -9.51
C ASP A 99 -6.76 2.65 -8.92
N VAL A 100 -6.24 3.75 -8.39
CA VAL A 100 -4.93 3.78 -7.71
C VAL A 100 -4.99 3.02 -6.39
N ARG A 101 -6.10 3.16 -5.65
CA ARG A 101 -6.31 2.50 -4.38
C ARG A 101 -6.35 0.98 -4.52
N GLU A 102 -6.96 0.47 -5.58
CA GLU A 102 -6.99 -0.97 -5.88
C GLU A 102 -5.57 -1.51 -6.11
N VAL A 103 -4.73 -0.80 -6.86
CA VAL A 103 -3.32 -1.17 -7.07
C VAL A 103 -2.54 -1.18 -5.75
N LEU A 104 -2.73 -0.17 -4.90
CA LEU A 104 -2.09 -0.10 -3.58
C LEU A 104 -2.52 -1.24 -2.67
N ASP A 105 -3.82 -1.53 -2.58
CA ASP A 105 -4.35 -2.63 -1.78
C ASP A 105 -3.78 -3.98 -2.27
N GLN A 106 -3.67 -4.19 -3.59
CA GLN A 106 -3.06 -5.40 -4.18
C GLN A 106 -1.53 -5.49 -3.94
N ALA A 107 -0.84 -4.35 -3.91
CA ALA A 107 0.57 -4.26 -3.58
C ALA A 107 0.85 -4.46 -2.07
N GLY A 108 -0.20 -4.58 -1.24
CA GLY A 108 -0.10 -4.79 0.19
C GLY A 108 0.08 -3.51 1.00
N TRP A 109 -0.22 -2.34 0.42
CA TRP A 109 -0.32 -1.11 1.17
C TRP A 109 -1.61 -1.11 2.00
N PHE A 110 -1.54 -0.54 3.19
CA PHE A 110 -2.70 -0.23 4.01
C PHE A 110 -2.40 1.02 4.85
N PRO A 111 -3.42 1.80 5.23
CA PRO A 111 -3.20 3.00 6.03
C PRO A 111 -2.57 2.71 7.39
N GLY A 112 -1.53 3.48 7.73
CA GLY A 112 -0.76 3.26 8.96
C GLY A 112 0.18 2.06 8.90
N ARG A 113 0.51 1.57 7.69
CA ARG A 113 1.67 0.69 7.46
C ARG A 113 2.93 1.35 8.03
N ASP A 114 3.72 0.57 8.75
CA ASP A 114 4.93 1.03 9.43
C ASP A 114 6.11 0.13 9.05
N MET A 115 6.97 0.66 8.18
CA MET A 115 8.20 0.00 7.74
C MET A 115 9.44 0.51 8.48
N THR A 116 9.31 1.20 9.62
CA THR A 116 10.44 1.82 10.35
C THR A 116 11.64 0.89 10.51
N ALA A 117 11.44 -0.32 11.06
CA ALA A 117 12.52 -1.27 11.26
C ALA A 117 13.18 -1.72 9.94
N ALA A 118 12.40 -1.87 8.87
CA ALA A 118 12.91 -2.26 7.56
C ALA A 118 13.70 -1.12 6.89
N VAL A 119 13.23 0.12 7.05
CA VAL A 119 13.91 1.33 6.58
C VAL A 119 15.24 1.52 7.31
N ASP A 120 15.25 1.37 8.64
CA ASP A 120 16.47 1.51 9.44
C ASP A 120 17.52 0.45 9.05
N LEU A 121 17.10 -0.80 8.84
CA LEU A 121 17.98 -1.87 8.34
C LEU A 121 18.50 -1.58 6.93
N TRP A 122 17.65 -1.02 6.07
CA TRP A 122 18.03 -0.68 4.70
C TRP A 122 19.03 0.48 4.66
N LEU A 123 18.81 1.55 5.43
CA LEU A 123 19.74 2.66 5.57
C LEU A 123 21.10 2.19 6.11
N ALA A 124 21.09 1.32 7.12
CA ALA A 124 22.32 0.75 7.66
C ALA A 124 23.05 -0.14 6.65
N ARG A 125 22.31 -0.87 5.80
CA ARG A 125 22.89 -1.76 4.80
C ARG A 125 23.60 -1.01 3.68
N PHE A 126 23.07 0.14 3.26
CA PHE A 126 23.58 0.95 2.15
C PHE A 126 24.26 2.24 2.61
N ALA A 127 24.81 2.24 3.83
CA ALA A 127 25.38 3.44 4.43
C ALA A 127 26.56 4.01 3.63
N ASP A 128 27.35 3.14 2.98
CA ASP A 128 28.49 3.56 2.17
C ASP A 128 28.02 4.19 0.85
N GLU A 129 27.04 3.58 0.18
CA GLU A 129 26.47 4.11 -1.07
C GLU A 129 25.67 5.40 -0.86
N LEU A 130 25.07 5.58 0.32
CA LEU A 130 24.30 6.78 0.69
C LEU A 130 25.17 7.86 1.36
N ALA A 131 26.47 7.64 1.49
CA ALA A 131 27.36 8.57 2.17
C ALA A 131 27.34 9.95 1.51
N GLY A 132 27.04 10.99 2.29
CA GLY A 132 26.94 12.37 1.78
C GLY A 132 25.52 12.82 1.43
N LEU A 133 24.56 11.89 1.34
CA LEU A 133 23.15 12.22 1.14
C LEU A 133 22.40 12.36 2.47
N GLU A 134 21.62 13.43 2.63
CA GLU A 134 20.75 13.61 3.79
C GLU A 134 19.41 12.92 3.57
N CYS A 135 19.04 11.99 4.46
CA CYS A 135 17.70 11.41 4.45
C CYS A 135 16.71 12.37 5.12
N PHE A 136 16.04 13.20 4.31
CA PHE A 136 15.08 14.19 4.79
C PHE A 136 13.87 13.56 5.50
N PRO A 137 13.22 14.27 6.44
CA PRO A 137 12.03 13.78 7.12
C PRO A 137 10.90 13.33 6.18
N ALA A 138 10.68 14.05 5.08
CA ALA A 138 9.67 13.71 4.07
C ALA A 138 9.98 12.37 3.38
N VAL A 139 11.24 12.16 3.00
CA VAL A 139 11.69 10.91 2.38
C VAL A 139 11.56 9.74 3.35
N ARG A 140 11.99 9.93 4.60
CA ARG A 140 11.88 8.88 5.63
C ARG A 140 10.43 8.50 5.89
N ALA A 141 9.53 9.48 5.95
CA ALA A 141 8.09 9.22 6.11
C ALA A 141 7.52 8.42 4.91
N ALA A 142 7.88 8.79 3.69
CA ALA A 142 7.47 8.08 2.48
C ALA A 142 8.00 6.63 2.46
N LEU A 143 9.26 6.41 2.83
CA LEU A 143 9.84 5.06 2.93
C LEU A 143 9.19 4.22 4.03
N ILE A 144 8.80 4.82 5.16
CA ILE A 144 8.11 4.10 6.24
C ILE A 144 6.73 3.65 5.80
N GLU A 145 5.99 4.49 5.09
CA GLU A 145 4.63 4.16 4.68
C GLU A 145 4.60 3.25 3.45
N PHE A 146 5.40 3.56 2.43
CA PHE A 146 5.34 2.93 1.11
C PHE A 146 6.52 2.02 0.78
N GLY A 147 7.52 1.92 1.66
CA GLY A 147 8.70 1.08 1.45
C GLY A 147 8.38 -0.40 1.21
N GLY A 148 9.06 -0.98 0.23
CA GLY A 148 8.92 -2.38 -0.17
C GLY A 148 7.73 -2.65 -1.09
N LEU A 149 6.96 -1.61 -1.49
CA LEU A 149 5.88 -1.77 -2.45
C LEU A 149 6.41 -1.79 -3.89
N ILE A 150 5.85 -2.69 -4.69
CA ILE A 150 6.00 -2.69 -6.15
C ILE A 150 4.66 -2.28 -6.76
N LEU A 151 4.65 -1.13 -7.41
CA LEU A 151 3.48 -0.45 -7.94
C LEU A 151 3.43 -0.67 -9.46
N PRO A 152 2.59 -1.58 -9.98
CA PRO A 152 2.41 -1.73 -11.42
C PRO A 152 1.77 -0.47 -12.00
N GLN A 153 2.27 -0.02 -13.15
CA GLN A 153 1.61 1.00 -13.95
C GLN A 153 0.45 0.36 -14.74
N LEU A 154 -0.67 1.07 -14.78
CA LEU A 154 -1.84 0.73 -15.57
C LEU A 154 -1.57 0.99 -17.06
N GLY A 155 -1.98 0.06 -17.92
CA GLY A 155 -1.99 0.26 -19.36
C GLY A 155 -3.07 1.26 -19.80
N ARG A 156 -3.06 1.60 -21.10
CA ARG A 156 -4.05 2.51 -21.70
C ARG A 156 -5.52 2.03 -21.54
N SER A 157 -5.72 0.73 -21.35
CA SER A 157 -7.02 0.10 -21.07
C SER A 157 -7.36 0.00 -19.58
N GLY A 158 -6.49 0.48 -18.68
CA GLY A 158 -6.64 0.36 -17.23
C GLY A 158 -6.13 -0.96 -16.64
N GLU A 159 -5.58 -1.87 -17.45
CA GLU A 159 -5.05 -3.16 -16.99
C GLU A 159 -3.72 -2.98 -16.23
N PRO A 160 -3.58 -3.49 -14.98
CA PRO A 160 -2.33 -3.40 -14.24
C PRO A 160 -1.18 -4.16 -14.91
N GLY A 161 0.03 -3.59 -14.85
CA GLY A 161 1.27 -4.26 -15.28
C GLY A 161 1.52 -4.18 -16.79
N ALA A 162 0.73 -3.41 -17.53
CA ALA A 162 0.92 -3.17 -18.95
C ALA A 162 1.84 -1.96 -19.26
N GLY A 163 2.32 -1.26 -18.22
CA GLY A 163 3.31 -0.19 -18.30
C GLY A 163 4.58 -0.48 -17.48
N PHE A 164 5.26 0.56 -17.04
CA PHE A 164 6.50 0.43 -16.25
C PHE A 164 6.25 0.46 -14.75
N ALA A 165 6.56 -0.65 -14.07
CA ALA A 165 6.41 -0.75 -12.62
C ALA A 165 7.40 0.15 -11.86
N SER A 166 6.95 0.68 -10.73
CA SER A 166 7.76 1.47 -9.79
C SER A 166 7.95 0.71 -8.48
N GLY A 167 9.19 0.59 -8.00
CA GLY A 167 9.48 0.08 -6.66
C GLY A 167 9.80 1.23 -5.73
N ILE A 168 9.16 1.28 -4.56
CA ILE A 168 9.56 2.20 -3.47
C ILE A 168 10.45 1.42 -2.52
N GLN A 169 11.58 2.03 -2.12
CA GLN A 169 12.80 1.40 -1.59
C GLN A 169 13.65 0.77 -2.70
N PRO A 170 14.80 1.37 -3.07
CA PRO A 170 15.68 0.84 -4.10
C PRO A 170 16.21 -0.54 -3.70
N THR A 171 15.89 -1.54 -4.53
CA THR A 171 16.29 -2.94 -4.35
C THR A 171 16.76 -3.58 -5.66
N ARG A 172 17.03 -2.76 -6.68
CA ARG A 172 17.50 -3.24 -7.98
C ARG A 172 18.76 -4.10 -7.80
N THR A 173 18.91 -5.08 -8.68
CA THR A 173 20.14 -5.88 -8.77
C THR A 173 21.34 -4.94 -8.98
N GLY A 174 22.10 -4.66 -7.92
CA GLY A 174 23.21 -3.73 -7.94
C GLY A 174 23.32 -2.81 -6.71
N GLY A 175 22.23 -2.57 -5.97
CA GLY A 175 22.22 -1.69 -4.78
C GLY A 175 21.55 -0.33 -5.04
N VAL A 176 21.90 0.67 -4.23
CA VAL A 176 21.48 2.08 -4.38
C VAL A 176 22.54 2.81 -5.19
N LEU A 177 22.18 3.55 -6.24
CA LEU A 177 23.13 4.40 -6.95
C LEU A 177 22.89 5.85 -6.51
N ALA A 178 23.84 6.43 -5.78
CA ALA A 178 23.73 7.82 -5.34
C ALA A 178 24.20 8.82 -6.41
N ASP A 179 25.03 8.40 -7.37
CA ASP A 179 25.64 9.27 -8.38
C ASP A 179 24.62 10.15 -9.12
N CYS A 180 23.48 9.58 -9.53
CA CYS A 180 22.42 10.34 -10.20
C CYS A 180 21.79 11.38 -9.26
N SER A 181 21.64 11.05 -7.97
CA SER A 181 21.12 11.98 -6.95
C SER A 181 22.07 13.16 -6.73
N GLU A 182 23.39 12.90 -6.72
CA GLU A 182 24.42 13.94 -6.60
C GLU A 182 24.42 14.86 -7.83
N ILE A 183 24.42 14.29 -9.04
CA ILE A 183 24.36 15.05 -10.30
C ILE A 183 23.12 15.95 -10.34
N PHE A 184 21.96 15.42 -10.00
CA PHE A 184 20.71 16.19 -9.95
C PHE A 184 20.81 17.33 -8.92
N ALA A 185 21.36 17.05 -7.74
CA ALA A 185 21.52 18.04 -6.69
C ALA A 185 22.45 19.19 -7.11
N GLU A 186 23.53 18.89 -7.82
CA GLU A 186 24.44 19.90 -8.37
C GLU A 186 23.79 20.71 -9.50
N GLU A 187 23.15 20.05 -10.47
CA GLU A 187 22.54 20.70 -11.64
C GLU A 187 21.41 21.64 -11.24
N PHE A 188 20.51 21.17 -10.38
CA PHE A 188 19.33 21.92 -9.97
C PHE A 188 19.49 22.65 -8.64
N ASN A 189 20.66 22.61 -8.00
CA ASN A 189 20.89 23.13 -6.65
C ASN A 189 19.75 22.71 -5.68
N ASN A 190 19.36 21.43 -5.76
CA ASN A 190 18.23 20.86 -5.04
C ASN A 190 18.60 19.47 -4.52
N PRO A 191 19.05 19.35 -3.26
CA PRO A 191 19.38 18.08 -2.65
C PRO A 191 18.20 17.10 -2.66
N VAL A 192 18.45 15.87 -3.09
CA VAL A 192 17.48 14.78 -3.17
C VAL A 192 18.04 13.52 -2.51
N PHE A 193 17.15 12.60 -2.16
CA PHE A 193 17.50 11.30 -1.60
C PHE A 193 16.81 10.16 -2.38
N PRO A 194 17.49 9.01 -2.59
CA PRO A 194 16.91 7.84 -3.25
C PRO A 194 15.63 7.34 -2.56
N LEU A 195 14.54 7.33 -3.31
CA LEU A 195 13.23 6.84 -2.88
C LEU A 195 12.94 5.44 -3.44
N GLY A 196 13.41 5.13 -4.66
CA GLY A 196 13.03 3.91 -5.35
C GLY A 196 13.58 3.79 -6.77
N ASN A 197 12.98 2.91 -7.57
CA ASN A 197 13.36 2.71 -8.97
C ASN A 197 12.12 2.61 -9.86
N ASN A 198 12.26 2.93 -11.14
CA ASN A 198 11.25 2.67 -12.15
C ASN A 198 11.80 1.76 -13.26
N ALA A 199 10.92 0.93 -13.82
CA ALA A 199 11.25 -0.03 -14.87
C ALA A 199 11.45 0.62 -16.25
N ASP A 200 10.95 1.85 -16.46
CA ASP A 200 11.19 2.66 -17.65
C ASP A 200 12.64 3.12 -17.65
N GLY A 201 13.38 2.72 -18.68
CA GLY A 201 14.80 3.05 -18.90
C GLY A 201 15.63 3.07 -17.62
N PRO A 202 15.98 1.89 -17.06
CA PRO A 202 16.27 1.68 -15.64
C PRO A 202 16.60 2.95 -14.86
N SER A 203 15.56 3.60 -14.33
CA SER A 203 15.63 4.94 -13.72
C SER A 203 15.46 4.91 -12.21
N GLU A 204 15.81 6.00 -11.58
CA GLU A 204 15.73 6.17 -10.13
C GLU A 204 14.62 7.14 -9.75
N LEU A 205 13.90 6.81 -8.69
CA LEU A 205 12.96 7.74 -8.07
C LEU A 205 13.68 8.39 -6.90
N VAL A 206 13.67 9.71 -6.85
CA VAL A 206 14.28 10.50 -5.78
C VAL A 206 13.27 11.48 -5.20
N MET A 207 13.47 11.88 -3.96
CA MET A 207 12.62 12.85 -3.28
C MET A 207 13.47 13.91 -2.58
N ASP A 208 13.03 15.16 -2.63
CA ASP A 208 13.71 16.26 -1.94
C ASP A 208 13.14 16.54 -0.54
N ALA A 209 13.73 17.53 0.14
CA ALA A 209 13.33 17.96 1.47
C ALA A 209 11.88 18.47 1.56
N GLN A 210 11.30 18.95 0.45
CA GLN A 210 9.91 19.42 0.40
C GLN A 210 8.91 18.27 0.15
N GLY A 211 9.40 17.07 -0.13
CA GLY A 211 8.57 15.90 -0.45
C GLY A 211 8.26 15.76 -1.94
N ARG A 212 8.83 16.62 -2.79
CA ARG A 212 8.66 16.55 -4.24
C ARG A 212 9.39 15.34 -4.80
N VAL A 213 8.75 14.62 -5.72
CA VAL A 213 9.29 13.38 -6.31
C VAL A 213 9.72 13.61 -7.75
N PHE A 214 10.90 13.10 -8.07
CA PHE A 214 11.49 13.15 -9.39
C PHE A 214 11.86 11.75 -9.87
N GLN A 215 11.91 11.57 -11.19
CA GLN A 215 12.45 10.37 -11.83
C GLN A 215 13.70 10.78 -12.60
N LEU A 216 14.84 10.25 -12.17
CA LEU A 216 16.12 10.44 -12.83
C LEU A 216 16.26 9.40 -13.92
N HIS A 217 16.16 9.83 -15.18
CA HIS A 217 16.03 8.95 -16.32
C HIS A 217 17.02 9.33 -17.43
N TRP A 218 17.53 8.32 -18.14
CA TRP A 218 18.61 8.51 -19.11
C TRP A 218 18.29 9.48 -20.26
N ALA A 219 17.00 9.69 -20.55
CA ALA A 219 16.55 10.60 -21.60
C ALA A 219 16.41 12.06 -21.12
N ASP A 220 15.96 12.25 -19.87
CA ASP A 220 15.75 13.53 -19.19
C ASP A 220 15.32 13.22 -17.74
N ASP A 221 15.44 14.21 -16.86
CA ASP A 221 14.89 14.12 -15.51
C ASP A 221 13.46 14.66 -15.48
N PHE A 222 12.56 13.96 -14.79
CA PHE A 222 11.14 14.29 -14.79
C PHE A 222 10.63 14.64 -13.40
N PHE A 223 9.81 15.68 -13.32
CA PHE A 223 9.07 15.99 -12.10
C PHE A 223 7.76 15.19 -12.07
N ILE A 224 7.63 14.29 -11.09
CA ILE A 224 6.54 13.31 -11.01
C ILE A 224 5.36 13.86 -10.20
N GLY A 225 5.65 14.54 -9.09
CA GLY A 225 4.61 15.12 -8.25
C GLY A 225 5.13 15.95 -7.08
N PRO A 226 4.31 16.88 -6.57
CA PRO A 226 4.67 17.76 -5.46
C PRO A 226 4.76 17.06 -4.10
N ASP A 227 4.21 15.86 -3.99
CA ASP A 227 4.22 15.01 -2.80
C ASP A 227 4.17 13.52 -3.19
N ILE A 228 4.38 12.63 -2.23
CA ILE A 228 4.38 11.17 -2.45
C ILE A 228 3.05 10.64 -2.97
N ASP A 229 1.92 11.19 -2.51
CA ASP A 229 0.59 10.70 -2.89
C ASP A 229 0.31 11.01 -4.37
N THR A 230 0.56 12.25 -4.77
CA THR A 230 0.45 12.72 -6.16
C THR A 230 1.41 11.95 -7.06
N ALA A 231 2.63 11.70 -6.58
CA ALA A 231 3.61 10.94 -7.34
C ALA A 231 3.18 9.48 -7.55
N ILE A 232 2.66 8.81 -6.51
CA ILE A 232 2.11 7.45 -6.62
C ILE A 232 0.97 7.38 -7.63
N ILE A 233 0.05 8.36 -7.60
CA ILE A 233 -1.05 8.47 -8.58
C ILE A 233 -0.49 8.58 -10.00
N ALA A 234 0.49 9.46 -10.21
CA ALA A 234 1.16 9.69 -11.48
C ALA A 234 1.89 8.43 -12.00
N LEU A 235 2.65 7.75 -11.14
CA LEU A 235 3.40 6.54 -11.49
C LEU A 235 2.47 5.39 -11.88
N ILE A 236 1.40 5.16 -11.11
CA ILE A 236 0.42 4.10 -11.36
C ILE A 236 -0.39 4.37 -12.63
N ARG A 237 -0.86 5.60 -12.84
CA ARG A 237 -1.64 5.91 -14.05
C ARG A 237 -0.77 6.07 -15.31
N GLY A 238 0.49 6.40 -15.12
CA GLY A 238 1.38 6.79 -16.20
C GLY A 238 0.93 8.07 -16.90
N GLY A 239 1.59 8.40 -18.00
CA GLY A 239 1.32 9.60 -18.79
C GLY A 239 2.55 10.46 -18.95
N ARG A 240 2.35 11.64 -19.54
CA ARG A 240 3.44 12.58 -19.79
C ARG A 240 3.76 13.33 -18.50
N MET A 241 5.03 13.33 -18.11
CA MET A 241 5.55 14.13 -17.00
C MET A 241 6.29 15.36 -17.54
N PRO A 242 6.21 16.52 -16.85
CA PRO A 242 7.03 17.68 -17.17
C PRO A 242 8.52 17.38 -16.91
N ALA A 243 9.39 18.01 -17.70
CA ALA A 243 10.82 17.92 -17.46
C ALA A 243 11.17 18.69 -16.18
N ALA A 244 12.11 18.18 -15.39
CA ALA A 244 12.63 18.88 -14.22
C ALA A 244 13.31 20.20 -14.65
N SER A 245 13.93 20.22 -15.83
CA SER A 245 14.53 21.41 -16.44
C SER A 245 13.53 22.54 -16.77
N ASP A 246 12.23 22.25 -16.85
CA ASP A 246 11.20 23.28 -17.01
C ASP A 246 10.99 24.11 -15.72
N LEU A 247 11.58 23.69 -14.59
CA LEU A 247 11.52 24.34 -13.26
C LEU A 247 10.11 24.63 -12.74
N THR A 248 9.08 24.00 -13.30
CA THR A 248 7.67 24.15 -12.89
C THR A 248 7.39 23.74 -11.45
N TRP A 249 8.34 23.03 -10.82
CA TRP A 249 8.32 22.57 -9.44
C TRP A 249 8.90 23.58 -8.44
N ARG A 250 9.55 24.66 -8.91
CA ARG A 250 10.02 25.75 -8.06
C ARG A 250 8.89 26.75 -7.85
N THR A 251 8.59 27.04 -6.59
CA THR A 251 7.63 28.08 -6.19
C THR A 251 8.25 29.47 -6.08
N ASP A 252 9.57 29.53 -6.23
CA ASP A 252 10.38 30.70 -5.95
C ASP A 252 10.75 31.30 -7.31
N ASN A 253 9.83 32.08 -7.86
CA ASN A 253 10.11 33.05 -8.93
C ASN A 253 10.08 34.46 -8.35
#